data_AF-A0A5L8ZB79-F1
#
_entry.id   AF-A0A5L8ZB79-F1
#
_cell.length_a   1.000
_cell.length_b   1.000
_cell.length_c   1.000
_cell.angle_alpha   90.00
_cell.angle_beta   90.00
_cell.angle_gamma   90.00
#
_symmetry.space_group_name_H-M   'P 1'
#
loop_
_entity.id
_entity.type
_entity.pdbx_description
1 polymer ?
#
loop_
_entity_poly.entity_id
_entity_poly.type
_entity_poly.pdbx_seq_one_letter_code
_entity_poly.pdbx_strand_id
1 'polypeptide(L)'
;MIIGEIEAWLIRNDYIFKPFEKYEHSSLHFTLLNSTCTPLQCRFDSSIGGYLVMKKSDLRKARGVKRLNQKLLDDEFKLWQSLLNDFTNYINGWSYELRIENQLKGTLDYFSFTDLEKAVEFALPILNETSEARAS
;
A
#
# COMPACT_ATOMS: atom_id res chain seq x y z
N MET A 1 27.74 -1.88 11.78
CA MET A 1 26.43 -1.32 11.41
C MET A 1 25.87 -0.68 12.67
N ILE A 2 25.78 0.65 12.72
CA ILE A 2 25.20 1.34 13.89
C ILE A 2 23.69 1.32 13.67
N ILE A 3 22.98 0.58 14.52
CA ILE A 3 21.51 0.54 14.52
C ILE A 3 21.04 1.86 15.11
N GLY A 4 20.16 2.58 14.40
CA GLY A 4 19.61 3.84 14.89
C GLY A 4 18.78 3.63 16.16
N GLU A 5 18.63 4.67 17.00
CA GLU A 5 17.90 4.56 18.27
C GLU A 5 16.45 4.03 18.09
N ILE A 6 15.79 4.46 17.00
CA ILE A 6 14.44 4.00 16.63
C ILE A 6 14.43 2.49 16.36
N GLU A 7 15.36 2.02 15.53
CA GLU A 7 15.47 0.60 15.16
C GLU A 7 15.78 -0.25 16.41
N ALA A 8 16.69 0.22 17.27
CA ALA A 8 17.01 -0.42 18.53
C ALA A 8 15.80 -0.48 19.48
N TRP A 9 14.97 0.56 19.50
CA TRP A 9 13.72 0.57 20.25
C TRP A 9 12.71 -0.45 19.67
N LEU A 10 12.52 -0.49 18.36
CA LEU A 10 11.61 -1.41 17.68
C LEU A 10 11.99 -2.88 17.92
N ILE A 11 13.29 -3.21 17.82
CA ILE A 11 13.81 -4.55 18.09
C ILE A 11 13.51 -4.96 19.54
N ARG A 12 13.83 -4.09 20.51
CA ARG A 12 13.60 -4.35 21.94
C ARG A 12 12.12 -4.56 22.29
N ASN A 13 11.21 -3.98 21.51
CA ASN A 13 9.76 -4.06 21.74
C ASN A 13 9.05 -5.07 20.82
N ASP A 14 9.79 -5.99 20.21
CA ASP A 14 9.27 -7.10 19.39
C ASP A 14 8.44 -6.68 18.17
N TYR A 15 8.89 -5.63 17.49
CA TYR A 15 8.32 -5.21 16.21
C TYR A 15 9.04 -5.88 15.03
N ILE A 16 8.31 -6.03 13.92
CA ILE A 16 8.91 -6.06 12.59
C ILE A 16 8.83 -4.65 12.01
N PHE A 17 9.82 -4.29 11.21
CA PHE A 17 9.87 -2.98 10.60
C PHE A 17 10.72 -2.97 9.34
N LYS A 18 10.43 -2.02 8.46
CA LYS A 18 11.23 -1.66 7.29
C LYS A 18 11.22 -0.15 7.14
N PRO A 19 12.39 0.48 6.94
CA PRO A 19 12.42 1.89 6.57
C PRO A 19 11.84 2.07 5.16
N PHE A 20 11.37 3.27 4.86
CA PHE A 20 11.03 3.65 3.49
C PHE A 20 11.69 4.98 3.12
N GLU A 21 12.01 5.11 1.85
CA GLU A 21 12.46 6.34 1.22
C GLU A 21 11.26 7.20 0.87
N LYS A 22 11.38 8.51 1.11
CA LYS A 22 10.56 9.55 0.48
C LYS A 22 11.43 10.23 -0.56
N TYR A 23 11.02 10.20 -1.83
CA TYR A 23 11.63 10.94 -2.94
C TYR A 23 10.65 12.01 -3.43
N GLU A 24 11.11 13.25 -3.57
CA GLU A 24 10.30 14.40 -3.94
C GLU A 24 10.91 15.15 -5.13
N HIS A 25 10.40 14.90 -6.33
CA HIS A 25 10.85 15.57 -7.53
C HIS A 25 9.71 15.70 -8.55
N SER A 26 8.98 16.81 -8.49
CA SER A 26 7.71 17.07 -9.22
C SER A 26 6.51 16.20 -8.78
N SER A 27 6.77 15.05 -8.16
CA SER A 27 5.80 14.18 -7.50
C SER A 27 6.44 13.54 -6.26
N LEU A 28 5.60 13.02 -5.37
CA LEU A 28 6.05 12.33 -4.16
C LEU A 28 6.03 10.83 -4.36
N HIS A 29 7.15 10.16 -4.17
CA HIS A 29 7.27 8.72 -4.29
C HIS A 29 7.76 8.10 -2.98
N PHE A 30 7.16 6.96 -2.61
CA PHE A 30 7.59 6.18 -1.47
C PHE A 30 8.05 4.79 -1.88
N THR A 31 9.23 4.38 -1.41
CA THR A 31 9.78 3.06 -1.72
C THR A 31 10.28 2.38 -0.45
N LEU A 32 9.90 1.11 -0.25
CA LEU A 32 10.36 0.34 0.88
C LEU A 32 11.85 0.05 0.74
N LEU A 33 12.61 0.29 1.80
CA LEU A 33 14.05 0.07 1.81
C LEU A 33 14.39 -1.22 2.53
N ASN A 34 15.50 -1.84 2.13
CA ASN A 34 16.00 -3.01 2.83
C ASN A 34 16.56 -2.67 4.22
N SER A 35 17.21 -1.50 4.33
CA SER A 35 17.77 -0.93 5.55
C SER A 35 17.91 0.59 5.40
N THR A 36 18.19 1.30 6.49
CA THR A 36 18.53 2.73 6.48
C THR A 36 19.86 3.03 5.78
N CYS A 37 20.70 2.01 5.54
CA CYS A 37 21.95 2.13 4.77
C CYS A 37 21.73 1.90 3.26
N THR A 38 20.52 1.57 2.82
CA THR A 38 20.23 1.39 1.39
C THR A 38 20.45 2.75 0.67
N PRO A 39 21.23 2.78 -0.44
CA PRO A 39 21.40 4.01 -1.21
C PRO A 39 20.05 4.53 -1.69
N LEU A 40 19.81 5.82 -1.43
CA LEU A 40 18.59 6.50 -1.87
C LEU A 40 18.67 6.83 -3.37
N GLN A 41 17.51 6.98 -4.01
CA GLN A 41 17.37 7.25 -5.43
C GLN A 41 18.08 8.55 -5.85
N CYS A 42 17.91 9.64 -5.10
CA CYS A 42 18.56 10.92 -5.35
C CYS A 42 18.99 11.58 -4.03
N ARG A 43 20.25 11.94 -3.88
CA ARG A 43 20.74 12.52 -2.61
C ARG A 43 20.12 13.88 -2.25
N PHE A 44 19.59 14.61 -3.22
CA PHE A 44 19.00 15.93 -3.01
C PHE A 44 17.51 15.85 -2.70
N ASP A 45 16.81 14.96 -3.41
CA ASP A 45 15.35 14.88 -3.39
C ASP A 45 14.85 13.72 -2.50
N SER A 46 15.77 12.87 -2.02
CA SER A 46 15.43 11.71 -1.20
C SER A 46 15.81 11.89 0.27
N SER A 47 14.99 11.31 1.13
CA SER A 47 15.26 11.14 2.56
C SER A 47 14.66 9.84 3.07
N ILE A 48 15.07 9.42 4.28
CA ILE A 48 14.30 8.39 5.01
C ILE A 48 12.98 9.03 5.43
N GLY A 49 11.89 8.60 4.81
CA GLY A 49 10.55 9.12 5.08
C GLY A 49 9.96 8.58 6.38
N GLY A 50 10.46 7.46 6.87
CA GLY A 50 10.04 6.85 8.13
C GLY A 50 10.18 5.34 8.12
N TYR A 51 9.33 4.69 8.92
CA TYR A 51 9.27 3.23 9.06
C TYR A 51 7.84 2.73 8.95
N LEU A 52 7.64 1.65 8.22
CA LEU A 52 6.46 0.80 8.41
C LEU A 52 6.77 -0.20 9.52
N VAL A 53 5.85 -0.32 10.47
CA VAL A 53 6.04 -1.10 11.71
C VAL A 53 4.80 -1.91 12.04
N MET A 54 5.00 -3.10 12.58
CA MET A 54 3.92 -3.90 13.15
C MET A 54 4.46 -4.76 14.30
N LYS A 55 3.72 -4.85 15.42
CA LYS A 55 4.09 -5.78 16.48
C LYS A 55 4.00 -7.22 15.96
N LYS A 56 4.96 -8.06 16.31
CA LYS A 56 4.91 -9.48 15.91
C LYS A 56 3.70 -10.21 16.48
N SER A 57 3.15 -9.79 17.63
CA SER A 57 1.90 -10.33 18.17
C SER A 57 0.73 -10.11 17.22
N ASP A 58 0.66 -8.92 16.65
CA ASP A 58 -0.48 -8.48 15.86
C ASP A 58 -0.41 -9.11 14.47
N LEU A 59 0.79 -9.20 13.88
CA LEU A 59 1.00 -9.93 12.64
C LEU A 59 0.63 -11.42 12.78
N ARG A 60 1.04 -12.06 13.88
CA ARG A 60 0.67 -13.45 14.17
C ARG A 60 -0.85 -13.64 14.23
N LYS A 61 -1.55 -12.72 14.89
CA LYS A 61 -3.02 -12.73 14.96
C LYS A 61 -3.64 -12.52 13.58
N ALA A 62 -3.18 -11.54 12.81
CA ALA A 62 -3.70 -11.20 11.49
C ALA A 62 -3.50 -12.33 10.48
N ARG A 63 -2.38 -13.07 10.56
CA ARG A 63 -2.07 -14.19 9.66
C ARG A 63 -2.51 -15.56 10.20
N GLY A 64 -3.06 -15.62 11.42
CA GLY A 64 -3.51 -16.87 12.04
C GLY A 64 -2.39 -17.86 12.35
N VAL A 65 -1.17 -17.38 12.61
CA VAL A 65 0.02 -18.24 12.82
C VAL A 65 0.61 -18.08 14.22
N LYS A 66 1.18 -19.17 14.75
CA LYS A 66 1.87 -19.15 16.06
C LYS A 66 3.28 -18.56 15.99
N ARG A 67 3.96 -18.75 14.86
CA ARG A 67 5.35 -18.32 14.63
C ARG A 67 5.46 -17.62 13.28
N LEU A 68 6.33 -16.62 13.23
CA LEU A 68 6.68 -15.91 12.00
C LEU A 68 7.94 -16.58 11.42
N ASN A 69 7.87 -16.95 10.14
CA ASN A 69 9.02 -17.45 9.38
C ASN A 69 9.44 -16.41 8.33
N GLN A 70 10.62 -16.59 7.74
CA GLN A 70 11.16 -15.61 6.80
C GLN A 70 10.24 -15.41 5.58
N LYS A 71 9.68 -16.49 5.01
CA LYS A 71 8.77 -16.42 3.86
C LYS A 71 7.56 -15.51 4.15
N LEU A 72 6.93 -15.67 5.30
CA LEU A 72 5.79 -14.84 5.70
C LEU A 72 6.20 -13.38 5.88
N LEU A 73 7.39 -13.11 6.43
CA LEU A 73 7.91 -11.75 6.53
C LEU A 73 8.18 -11.15 5.14
N ASP A 74 8.74 -11.93 4.22
CA ASP A 74 8.99 -11.47 2.86
C ASP A 74 7.68 -11.14 2.12
N ASP A 75 6.65 -11.99 2.30
CA ASP A 75 5.31 -11.74 1.76
C ASP A 75 4.65 -10.50 2.40
N GLU A 76 4.84 -10.28 3.70
CA GLU A 76 4.39 -9.08 4.39
C GLU A 76 5.09 -7.81 3.88
N PHE A 77 6.41 -7.86 3.65
CA PHE A 77 7.15 -6.72 3.11
C PHE A 77 6.80 -6.42 1.64
N LYS A 78 6.45 -7.43 0.84
CA LYS A 78 5.88 -7.23 -0.50
C LYS A 78 4.54 -6.50 -0.43
N LEU A 79 3.68 -6.89 0.51
CA LEU A 79 2.42 -6.18 0.75
C LEU A 79 2.68 -4.72 1.13
N TRP A 80 3.63 -4.46 2.03
CA TRP A 80 3.98 -3.10 2.43
C TRP A 80 4.49 -2.25 1.26
N GLN A 81 5.30 -2.82 0.36
CA GLN A 81 5.69 -2.13 -0.87
C GLN A 81 4.49 -1.81 -1.76
N SER A 82 3.53 -2.73 -1.89
CA SER A 82 2.28 -2.46 -2.63
C SER A 82 1.51 -1.30 -2.01
N LEU A 83 1.36 -1.28 -0.68
CA LEU A 83 0.66 -0.22 0.03
C LEU A 83 1.33 1.16 -0.16
N LEU A 84 2.67 1.21 -0.17
CA LEU A 84 3.40 2.44 -0.48
C LEU A 84 3.20 2.90 -1.92
N ASN A 85 3.10 1.97 -2.87
CA ASN A 85 2.79 2.30 -4.26
C ASN A 85 1.37 2.84 -4.40
N ASP A 86 0.39 2.20 -3.75
CA ASP A 86 -1.01 2.64 -3.76
C ASP A 86 -1.15 4.02 -3.10
N PHE A 87 -0.45 4.24 -1.98
CA PHE A 87 -0.40 5.54 -1.32
C PHE A 87 0.26 6.61 -2.21
N THR A 88 1.37 6.28 -2.87
CA THR A 88 2.03 7.14 -3.86
C THR A 88 1.06 7.56 -4.96
N ASN A 89 0.31 6.61 -5.52
CA ASN A 89 -0.66 6.91 -6.57
C ASN A 89 -1.78 7.82 -6.05
N TYR A 90 -2.32 7.51 -4.86
CA TYR A 90 -3.35 8.31 -4.21
C TYR A 90 -2.93 9.77 -4.02
N ILE A 91 -1.76 10.01 -3.41
CA ILE A 91 -1.34 11.38 -3.10
C ILE A 91 -0.96 12.21 -4.34
N ASN A 92 -0.54 11.57 -5.43
CA ASN A 92 -0.25 12.24 -6.69
C ASN A 92 -1.51 12.38 -7.58
N GLY A 93 -2.69 11.97 -7.09
CA GLY A 93 -3.94 12.04 -7.85
C GLY A 93 -4.02 11.04 -9.01
N TRP A 94 -3.19 9.99 -9.00
CA TRP A 94 -3.22 8.88 -9.95
C TRP A 94 -4.10 7.74 -9.45
N SER A 95 -5.20 8.09 -8.77
CA SER A 95 -6.19 7.15 -8.28
C SER A 95 -7.55 7.46 -8.88
N TYR A 96 -8.17 6.44 -9.47
CA TYR A 96 -9.54 6.46 -9.94
C TYR A 96 -10.43 5.77 -8.92
N GLU A 97 -11.61 6.31 -8.68
CA GLU A 97 -12.61 5.69 -7.83
C GLU A 97 -13.87 5.42 -8.65
N LEU A 98 -14.32 4.17 -8.64
CA LEU A 98 -15.60 3.77 -9.19
C LEU A 98 -16.60 3.61 -8.03
N ARG A 99 -17.72 4.32 -8.10
CA ARG A 99 -18.83 4.21 -7.15
C ARG A 99 -20.02 3.56 -7.82
N ILE A 100 -20.58 2.52 -7.19
CA ILE A 100 -21.86 1.95 -7.58
C ILE A 100 -22.93 2.61 -6.73
N GLU A 101 -23.77 3.44 -7.34
CA GLU A 101 -24.78 4.23 -6.63
C GLU A 101 -26.19 3.81 -7.02
N ASN A 102 -27.06 3.75 -6.02
CA ASN A 102 -28.50 3.61 -6.21
C ASN A 102 -29.18 4.90 -5.76
N GLN A 103 -30.01 5.47 -6.64
CA GLN A 103 -30.67 6.76 -6.39
C GLN A 103 -31.51 6.80 -5.10
N LEU A 104 -32.00 5.66 -4.60
CA LEU A 104 -32.81 5.56 -3.39
C LEU A 104 -32.01 5.15 -2.15
N LYS A 105 -30.89 4.45 -2.33
CA LYS A 105 -30.12 3.84 -1.24
C LYS A 105 -28.71 4.44 -1.05
N GLY A 106 -28.31 5.37 -1.91
CA GLY A 106 -26.97 5.95 -1.91
C GLY A 106 -25.91 4.99 -2.48
N THR A 107 -24.66 5.17 -2.07
CA THR A 107 -23.53 4.33 -2.48
C THR A 107 -23.71 2.91 -1.95
N LEU A 108 -23.76 1.94 -2.87
CA LEU A 108 -23.84 0.52 -2.56
C LEU A 108 -22.45 -0.09 -2.41
N ASP A 109 -21.51 0.31 -3.26
CA ASP A 109 -20.14 -0.19 -3.25
C ASP A 109 -19.17 0.83 -3.86
N TYR A 110 -17.88 0.68 -3.57
CA TYR A 110 -16.81 1.48 -4.15
C TYR A 110 -15.54 0.67 -4.39
N PHE A 111 -14.85 1.00 -5.48
CA PHE A 111 -13.62 0.33 -5.89
C PHE A 111 -12.59 1.40 -6.28
N SER A 112 -11.36 1.24 -5.81
CA SER A 112 -10.25 2.13 -6.14
C SER A 112 -9.29 1.45 -7.12
N PHE A 113 -8.83 2.22 -8.10
CA PHE A 113 -7.90 1.78 -9.13
C PHE A 113 -6.76 2.79 -9.25
N THR A 114 -5.58 2.31 -9.60
CA THR A 114 -4.42 3.15 -9.90
C THR A 114 -4.14 3.24 -11.40
N ASP A 115 -5.02 2.62 -12.20
CA ASP A 115 -4.93 2.49 -13.64
C ASP A 115 -6.34 2.67 -14.23
N LEU A 116 -6.46 3.56 -15.22
CA LEU A 116 -7.74 3.90 -15.83
C LEU A 116 -8.30 2.75 -16.66
N GLU A 117 -7.46 2.06 -17.42
CA GLU A 117 -7.90 0.95 -18.28
C GLU A 117 -8.50 -0.17 -17.42
N LYS A 118 -7.83 -0.51 -16.32
CA LYS A 118 -8.37 -1.50 -15.35
C LYS A 118 -9.67 -1.06 -14.71
N ALA A 119 -9.80 0.22 -14.37
CA ALA A 119 -11.04 0.77 -13.83
C ALA A 119 -12.20 0.61 -14.82
N VAL A 120 -11.93 0.91 -16.10
CA VAL A 120 -12.91 0.79 -17.19
C VAL A 120 -13.24 -0.67 -17.49
N GLU A 121 -12.26 -1.55 -17.60
CA GLU A 121 -12.47 -2.99 -17.82
C GLU A 121 -13.31 -3.62 -16.70
N PHE A 122 -13.10 -3.22 -15.45
CA PHE A 122 -13.93 -3.63 -14.33
C PHE A 122 -15.37 -3.10 -14.43
N ALA A 123 -15.54 -1.85 -14.86
CA ALA A 123 -16.85 -1.19 -14.98
C ALA A 123 -17.71 -1.76 -16.11
N LEU A 124 -17.09 -2.14 -17.23
CA LEU A 124 -17.78 -2.47 -18.48
C LEU A 124 -18.84 -3.58 -18.34
N PRO A 125 -18.56 -4.73 -17.70
CA PRO A 125 -19.58 -5.77 -17.51
C PRO A 125 -20.79 -5.28 -16.71
N ILE A 126 -20.56 -4.48 -15.65
CA ILE A 126 -21.62 -3.94 -14.78
C ILE A 126 -22.52 -3.00 -15.59
N LEU A 127 -21.93 -2.13 -16.41
CA LEU A 127 -22.67 -1.23 -17.29
C LEU A 127 -23.48 -2.00 -18.34
N ASN A 128 -22.91 -3.06 -18.92
CA ASN A 128 -23.56 -3.84 -19.96
C ASN A 128 -24.72 -4.70 -19.42
N GLU A 129 -24.59 -5.32 -18.24
CA GLU A 129 -25.69 -6.08 -17.61
C GLU A 129 -26.91 -5.20 -17.29
N THR A 130 -26.69 -3.95 -16.88
CA THR A 130 -27.79 -3.00 -16.64
C THR A 130 -28.48 -2.53 -17.93
N SER A 131 -27.89 -2.74 -19.10
CA SER A 131 -28.45 -2.32 -20.39
C SER A 131 -29.40 -3.36 -21.00
N GLU A 132 -29.09 -4.66 -20.88
CA GLU A 132 -29.93 -5.74 -21.44
C GLU A 132 -31.24 -5.92 -20.66
N ALA A 133 -31.22 -5.70 -19.34
CA ALA A 133 -32.43 -5.71 -18.50
C ALA A 133 -33.40 -4.53 -18.74
N ARG A 134 -33.00 -3.53 -19.54
CA ARG A 134 -33.87 -2.41 -19.97
C ARG A 134 -34.38 -2.54 -21.41
N ALA A 135 -33.89 -3.52 -22.17
CA ALA A 135 -34.25 -3.76 -23.57
C ALA A 135 -35.22 -4.94 -23.77
N SER A 136 -35.73 -5.52 -22.68
CA SER A 136 -36.77 -6.57 -22.66
C SER A 136 -38.01 -6.09 -21.92
#